data_AF-A0A9E0BX04-F1
#
_entry.id   AF-A0A9E0BX04-F1
#
_cell.length_a   1.000
_cell.length_b   1.000
_cell.length_c   1.000
_cell.angle_alpha   90.00
_cell.angle_beta   90.00
_cell.angle_gamma   90.00
#
_symmetry.space_group_name_H-M   'P 1'
#
loop_
_entity.id
_entity.type
_entity.pdbx_description
1 polymer ?
#
loop_
_entity_poly.entity_id
_entity_poly.type
_entity_poly.pdbx_seq_one_letter_code
_entity_poly.pdbx_strand_id
1 'polypeptide(L)'
;MNADTTMIQRKPPLDRTSMVWLGATVLAIGAWFAIYGQLKPFSEWAVSHMPLTPGSHAAEAITFFIYDTPKVLMLLTLVVFGMGVVRSFFSPERTRAVLA
;
A
#
# COMPACT_ATOMS: atom_id res chain seq x y z
N MET A 1 -22.04 40.54 28.90
CA MET A 1 -22.65 39.27 29.35
C MET A 1 -22.01 38.19 28.51
N ASN A 2 -20.90 37.64 29.02
CA ASN A 2 -19.95 36.81 28.27
C ASN A 2 -20.26 35.35 28.59
N ALA A 3 -20.91 34.62 27.68
CA ALA A 3 -21.27 33.21 27.89
C ALA A 3 -21.02 32.30 26.68
N ASP A 4 -20.35 32.77 25.63
CA ASP A 4 -20.10 31.97 24.41
C ASP A 4 -18.61 31.63 24.19
N THR A 5 -17.78 31.73 25.23
CA THR A 5 -16.34 31.41 25.13
C THR A 5 -16.00 29.98 25.56
N THR A 6 -17.00 29.17 25.95
CA THR A 6 -16.80 27.83 26.53
C THR A 6 -17.19 26.67 25.62
N MET A 7 -17.43 26.90 24.33
CA MET A 7 -17.50 25.81 23.34
C MET A 7 -16.07 25.34 23.02
N ILE A 8 -15.40 24.86 24.07
CA ILE A 8 -14.11 24.18 24.08
C ILE A 8 -14.24 23.00 23.13
N GLN A 9 -13.76 23.21 21.91
CA GLN A 9 -13.00 22.29 21.08
C GLN A 9 -12.84 20.88 21.68
N ARG A 10 -13.88 20.04 21.57
CA ARG A 10 -13.75 18.62 21.85
C ARG A 10 -12.93 18.01 20.73
N LYS A 11 -11.65 17.77 20.98
CA LYS A 11 -10.85 16.82 20.19
C LYS A 11 -11.54 15.45 20.35
N PRO A 12 -11.97 14.78 19.28
CA PRO A 12 -12.69 13.51 19.42
C PRO A 12 -11.80 12.52 20.20
N PRO A 13 -12.34 11.77 21.16
CA PRO A 13 -11.59 10.69 21.78
C PRO A 13 -11.23 9.71 20.67
N LEU A 14 -9.96 9.30 20.61
CA LEU A 14 -9.52 8.21 19.73
C LEU A 14 -10.38 6.99 20.09
N ASP A 15 -11.35 6.65 19.25
CA ASP A 15 -12.20 5.49 19.49
C ASP A 15 -11.34 4.22 19.39
N ARG A 16 -11.71 3.20 20.16
CA ARG A 16 -11.02 1.89 20.14
C ARG A 16 -10.95 1.33 18.72
N THR A 17 -11.95 1.65 17.90
CA THR A 17 -12.03 1.28 16.49
C THR A 17 -10.94 1.97 15.65
N SER A 18 -10.67 3.27 15.78
CA SER A 18 -9.57 3.94 15.07
C SER A 18 -8.22 3.35 15.43
N MET A 19 -8.00 2.99 16.69
CA MET A 19 -6.76 2.32 17.09
C MET A 19 -6.59 0.95 16.42
N VAL A 20 -7.69 0.18 16.28
CA VAL A 20 -7.68 -1.10 15.55
C VAL A 20 -7.38 -0.88 14.06
N TRP A 21 -7.99 0.13 13.43
CA TRP A 21 -7.71 0.47 12.03
C TRP A 21 -6.27 0.91 11.81
N LEU A 22 -5.74 1.77 12.67
CA LEU A 22 -4.32 2.17 12.62
C LEU A 22 -3.39 0.97 12.77
N GLY A 23 -3.68 0.08 13.73
CA GLY A 23 -2.94 -1.17 13.89
C GLY A 23 -3.01 -2.06 12.65
N ALA A 24 -4.19 -2.23 12.07
CA ALA A 24 -4.39 -3.01 10.86
C ALA A 24 -3.63 -2.43 9.65
N THR A 25 -3.61 -1.11 9.48
CA THR A 25 -2.85 -0.44 8.42
C THR A 25 -1.34 -0.65 8.60
N VAL A 26 -0.82 -0.48 9.82
CA VAL A 26 0.61 -0.72 10.10
C VAL A 26 0.97 -2.18 9.86
N LEU A 27 0.13 -3.13 10.28
CA LEU A 27 0.31 -4.55 10.02
C LEU A 27 0.29 -4.87 8.52
N ALA A 28 -0.64 -4.29 7.77
CA ALA A 28 -0.72 -4.48 6.32
C ALA A 28 0.54 -3.94 5.61
N ILE A 29 1.04 -2.77 6.00
CA ILE A 29 2.29 -2.20 5.49
C ILE A 29 3.48 -3.10 5.87
N GLY A 30 3.55 -3.58 7.10
CA GLY A 30 4.58 -4.52 7.54
C GLY A 30 4.57 -5.82 6.74
N ALA A 31 3.39 -6.41 6.56
CA ALA A 31 3.20 -7.61 5.74
C ALA A 31 3.60 -7.36 4.28
N TRP A 32 3.28 -6.19 3.74
CA TRP A 32 3.70 -5.79 2.39
C TRP A 32 5.21 -5.74 2.24
N PHE A 33 5.93 -5.10 3.17
CA PHE A 33 7.40 -5.09 3.16
C PHE A 33 8.00 -6.48 3.33
N ALA A 34 7.40 -7.31 4.19
CA ALA A 34 7.82 -8.70 4.37
C ALA A 34 7.67 -9.51 3.08
N ILE A 35 6.51 -9.41 2.40
CA ILE A 35 6.28 -10.05 1.11
C ILE A 35 7.29 -9.58 0.08
N TYR A 36 7.52 -8.26 -0.03
CA TYR A 36 8.48 -7.68 -0.96
C TYR A 36 9.90 -8.23 -0.77
N GLY A 37 10.34 -8.38 0.49
CA GLY A 37 11.63 -8.97 0.82
C GLY A 37 11.73 -10.48 0.52
N GLN A 38 10.63 -11.21 0.64
CA GLN A 38 10.56 -12.66 0.38
C GLN A 38 10.47 -13.02 -1.11
N LEU A 39 10.29 -12.05 -2.00
CA LEU A 39 10.19 -12.32 -3.45
C LEU A 39 11.44 -13.00 -4.02
N LYS A 40 12.64 -12.62 -3.56
CA LYS A 40 13.90 -13.20 -4.05
C LYS A 40 14.04 -14.70 -3.67
N PRO A 41 13.99 -15.09 -2.37
CA PRO A 41 14.08 -16.51 -2.02
C PRO A 41 12.91 -17.32 -2.59
N PHE A 42 11.72 -16.73 -2.71
CA PHE A 42 10.57 -17.38 -3.35
C PHE A 42 10.83 -17.66 -4.84
N SER A 43 11.40 -16.70 -5.59
CA SER A 43 11.72 -16.92 -7.01
C SER A 43 12.74 -18.03 -7.22
N GLU A 44 13.79 -18.09 -6.40
CA GLU A 44 14.83 -19.12 -6.46
C GLU A 44 14.25 -20.51 -6.11
N TRP A 45 13.40 -20.58 -5.08
CA TRP A 45 12.67 -21.80 -4.70
C TRP A 45 11.70 -22.25 -5.80
N ALA A 46 10.97 -21.33 -6.43
CA ALA A 46 10.02 -21.67 -7.50
C ALA A 46 10.74 -22.28 -8.72
N VAL A 47 11.89 -21.71 -9.10
CA VAL A 47 12.68 -22.23 -10.23
C VAL A 47 13.40 -23.54 -9.87
N SER A 48 13.79 -23.76 -8.61
CA SER A 48 14.44 -25.01 -8.22
C SER A 48 13.55 -26.26 -8.36
N HIS A 49 12.23 -26.09 -8.43
CA HIS A 49 11.29 -27.19 -8.68
C HIS A 49 11.11 -27.51 -10.17
N MET A 50 11.69 -26.70 -11.06
CA MET A 50 11.59 -26.90 -12.50
C MET A 50 12.78 -27.77 -12.99
N PRO A 51 12.55 -28.70 -13.93
CA PRO A 51 13.61 -29.50 -14.53
C PRO A 51 14.41 -28.67 -15.56
N LEU A 52 15.01 -27.57 -15.13
CA LEU A 52 15.82 -26.68 -15.95
C LEU A 52 17.29 -26.84 -15.57
N THR A 53 18.16 -26.85 -16.57
CA THR A 53 19.61 -26.89 -16.33
C THR A 53 20.01 -25.63 -15.56
N PRO A 54 20.60 -25.74 -14.36
CA PRO A 54 21.08 -24.59 -13.61
C PRO A 54 22.09 -23.80 -14.44
N GLY A 55 21.92 -22.48 -14.52
CA GLY A 55 22.77 -21.60 -15.33
C GLY A 55 22.40 -21.53 -16.82
N SER A 56 21.29 -22.14 -17.26
CA SER A 56 20.75 -21.89 -18.59
C SER A 56 20.01 -20.55 -18.67
N HIS A 57 20.05 -19.90 -19.84
CA HIS A 57 19.32 -18.65 -20.08
C HIS A 57 17.81 -18.76 -19.81
N ALA A 58 17.23 -19.94 -20.03
CA ALA A 58 15.81 -20.18 -19.73
C ALA A 58 15.52 -20.15 -18.22
N ALA A 59 16.38 -20.76 -17.39
CA ALA A 59 16.22 -20.73 -15.93
C ALA A 59 16.38 -19.32 -15.36
N GLU A 60 17.33 -18.54 -15.89
CA GLU A 60 17.55 -17.15 -15.47
C GLU A 60 16.36 -16.25 -15.85
N ALA A 61 15.85 -16.38 -17.08
CA ALA A 61 14.69 -15.61 -17.54
C ALA A 61 13.43 -15.89 -16.70
N ILE A 62 13.18 -17.16 -16.34
CA ILE A 62 12.04 -17.55 -15.50
C ILE A 62 12.21 -17.04 -14.07
N THR A 63 13.42 -17.13 -13.51
CA THR A 63 13.72 -16.58 -12.17
C THR A 63 13.46 -15.07 -12.13
N PHE A 64 13.96 -14.35 -13.14
CA PHE A 64 13.75 -12.92 -13.30
C PHE A 64 12.26 -12.59 -13.43
N PHE A 65 11.53 -13.31 -14.26
CA PHE A 65 10.09 -13.08 -14.47
C PHE A 65 9.28 -13.28 -13.19
N ILE A 66 9.53 -14.37 -12.44
CA ILE A 66 8.84 -14.67 -11.18
C ILE A 66 9.22 -13.66 -10.07
N TYR A 67 10.44 -13.12 -10.11
CA TYR A 67 10.87 -12.09 -9.17
C TYR A 67 10.27 -10.72 -9.47
N ASP A 68 10.26 -10.31 -10.74
CA ASP A 68 9.90 -8.95 -11.14
C ASP A 68 8.40 -8.76 -11.40
N THR A 69 7.68 -9.79 -11.83
CA THR A 69 6.23 -9.68 -12.08
C THR A 69 5.46 -9.32 -10.80
N PRO A 70 5.60 -10.04 -9.67
CA PRO A 70 4.93 -9.68 -8.43
C PRO A 70 5.40 -8.32 -7.91
N LYS A 71 6.69 -8.00 -8.06
CA LYS A 71 7.26 -6.71 -7.63
C LYS A 71 6.61 -5.54 -8.36
N VAL A 72 6.51 -5.60 -9.68
CA VAL A 72 5.89 -4.56 -10.49
C VAL A 72 4.41 -4.44 -10.14
N LEU A 73 3.68 -5.56 -10.01
CA LEU A 73 2.26 -5.54 -9.62
C LEU A 73 2.03 -4.91 -8.25
N MET A 74 2.91 -5.18 -7.28
CA MET A 74 2.89 -4.53 -5.97
C MET A 74 3.08 -3.03 -6.12
N LEU A 75 4.13 -2.58 -6.80
CA LEU A 75 4.39 -1.15 -7.03
C LEU A 75 3.23 -0.46 -7.76
N LEU A 76 2.67 -1.10 -8.79
CA LEU A 76 1.53 -0.59 -9.52
C LEU A 76 0.29 -0.47 -8.64
N THR A 77 0.03 -1.46 -7.79
CA THR A 77 -1.09 -1.41 -6.83
C THR A 77 -0.94 -0.20 -5.90
N LEU A 78 0.26 0.05 -5.37
CA LEU A 78 0.54 1.21 -4.54
C LEU A 78 0.30 2.52 -5.29
N VAL A 79 0.81 2.65 -6.52
CA VAL A 79 0.67 3.85 -7.34
C VAL A 79 -0.79 4.09 -7.74
N VAL A 80 -1.49 3.05 -8.22
CA VAL A 80 -2.90 3.13 -8.63
C VAL A 80 -3.78 3.49 -7.44
N PHE A 81 -3.57 2.87 -6.29
CA PHE A 81 -4.28 3.20 -5.06
C PHE A 81 -3.99 4.66 -4.64
N GLY A 82 -2.71 5.05 -4.62
CA GLY A 82 -2.29 6.41 -4.30
C GLY A 82 -2.95 7.44 -5.22
N MET A 83 -2.97 7.19 -6.53
CA MET A 83 -3.64 8.06 -7.50
C MET A 83 -5.16 8.12 -7.27
N GLY A 84 -5.79 6.99 -6.92
CA GLY A 84 -7.20 6.94 -6.52
C GLY A 84 -7.49 7.81 -5.31
N VAL A 85 -6.65 7.72 -4.27
CA VAL A 85 -6.72 8.54 -3.06
C VAL A 85 -6.55 10.03 -3.39
N VAL A 86 -5.54 10.38 -4.21
CA VAL A 86 -5.32 11.75 -4.68
C VAL A 86 -6.58 12.29 -5.38
N ARG A 87 -7.17 11.50 -6.28
CA ARG A 87 -8.43 11.85 -6.97
C ARG A 87 -9.59 12.06 -6.00
N SER A 88 -9.67 11.29 -4.91
CA SER A 88 -10.71 11.45 -3.87
C SER A 88 -10.57 12.75 -3.08
N PHE A 89 -9.36 13.29 -2.91
CA PHE A 89 -9.15 14.57 -2.24
C PHE A 89 -9.47 15.78 -3.14
N PHE A 90 -9.38 15.62 -4.45
CA PHE A 90 -9.89 16.60 -5.43
C PHE A 90 -11.40 16.44 -5.60
N SER A 91 -12.14 16.75 -4.54
CA SER A 91 -13.60 16.85 -4.63
C SER A 91 -13.97 18.06 -5.52
N PRO A 92 -14.79 17.87 -6.57
CA PRO A 92 -15.25 18.98 -7.43
C PRO A 92 -15.94 20.11 -6.66
N GLU A 93 -16.44 19.82 -5.45
CA GLU A 93 -17.15 20.77 -4.60
C GLU A 93 -16.23 21.86 -4.02
N ARG A 94 -14.95 21.55 -3.75
CA ARG A 94 -13.97 22.54 -3.28
C ARG A 94 -13.64 23.58 -4.36
N THR A 95 -13.57 23.16 -5.62
CA THR A 95 -13.34 24.08 -6.76
C THR A 95 -14.52 25.01 -6.97
N ARG A 96 -15.76 24.53 -6.77
CA ARG A 96 -16.97 25.36 -6.86
C ARG A 96 -17.09 26.38 -5.73
N ALA A 97 -16.55 26.09 -4.55
CA ALA A 97 -16.54 27.02 -3.41
C ALA A 97 -15.46 28.12 -3.50
N VAL A 98 -14.45 27.96 -4.37
CA VAL A 98 -13.41 28.98 -4.60
C VAL A 98 -13.80 29.93 -5.74
N LEU A 99 -14.77 29.54 -6.58
CA LEU A 99 -15.24 30.31 -7.74
C LEU A 99 -16.59 31.02 -7.51
N ALA A 100 -17.21 30.86 -6.34
CA ALA A 100 -18.45 31.51 -5.93
C ALA A 100 -18.17 32.43 -4.74
#